data_AF-A0A9Y2ESC4-F1
#
_entry.id   AF-A0A9Y2ESC4-F1
#
_cell.length_a   1.000
_cell.length_b   1.000
_cell.length_c   1.000
_cell.angle_alpha   90.00
_cell.angle_beta   90.00
_cell.angle_gamma   90.00
#
_symmetry.space_group_name_H-M   'P 1'
#
loop_
_entity.id
_entity.type
_entity.pdbx_description
1 polymer ?
#
loop_
_entity_poly.entity_id
_entity_poly.type
_entity_poly.pdbx_seq_one_letter_code
_entity_poly.pdbx_strand_id
1 'polypeptide(L)' 'MSETSSLNLLKDIPIDVLKLDKGLFRQDKSTQKEHIILESIVDMAHKLDMKVVAEGVENIYQVNFLNMID' A
#
# COMPACT_ATOMS: atom_id res chain seq x y z
N MET A 1 23.48 9.56 9.38
CA MET A 1 23.16 8.17 9.01
C MET A 1 22.23 8.25 7.82
N SER A 2 22.55 7.62 6.69
CA SER A 2 21.71 7.74 5.49
C SER A 2 20.37 7.02 5.72
N GLU A 3 19.28 7.78 5.79
CA GLU A 3 17.94 7.19 5.77
C GLU A 3 17.79 6.38 4.50
N THR A 4 17.72 5.06 4.65
CA THR A 4 17.44 4.16 3.54
C THR A 4 15.93 4.06 3.48
N SER A 5 15.31 4.65 2.45
CA SER A 5 13.86 4.57 2.25
C SER A 5 13.42 3.11 2.08
N SER A 6 12.28 2.73 2.65
CA SER A 6 11.72 1.37 2.56
C SER A 6 11.55 0.90 1.10
N LEU A 7 11.37 1.83 0.15
CA LEU A 7 11.28 1.50 -1.28
C LEU A 7 12.63 1.06 -1.89
N ASN A 8 13.76 1.55 -1.36
CA ASN A 8 15.07 1.11 -1.85
C ASN A 8 15.33 -0.37 -1.53
N LEU A 9 14.68 -0.94 -0.51
CA LEU A 9 14.83 -2.35 -0.15
C LEU A 9 14.18 -3.29 -1.18
N LEU A 10 13.11 -2.83 -1.84
CA LEU A 10 12.35 -3.63 -2.81
C LEU A 10 13.20 -4.08 -4.02
N LYS A 11 14.29 -3.36 -4.32
CA LYS A 11 15.16 -3.68 -5.47
C LYS A 11 16.19 -4.79 -5.17
N ASP A 12 16.54 -4.97 -3.89
CA ASP A 12 17.70 -5.77 -3.47
C ASP A 12 17.27 -7.08 -2.79
N ILE A 13 16.01 -7.19 -2.36
CA ILE A 13 15.51 -8.32 -1.59
C ILE A 13 14.34 -8.97 -2.34
N PRO A 14 14.34 -10.31 -2.50
CA PRO A 14 13.18 -11.03 -3.01
C PRO A 14 12.08 -11.00 -1.94
N ILE A 15 11.01 -10.25 -2.20
CA ILE A 15 9.88 -10.11 -1.29
C ILE A 15 8.63 -10.58 -2.02
N ASP A 16 7.90 -11.51 -1.42
CA ASP A 16 6.68 -12.08 -2.03
C ASP A 16 5.40 -11.31 -1.64
N VAL A 17 5.44 -10.55 -0.54
CA VAL A 17 4.27 -9.89 0.04
C VAL A 17 4.59 -8.48 0.50
N LEU A 18 3.81 -7.50 0.04
CA LEU A 18 3.80 -6.13 0.54
C LEU A 18 2.63 -5.92 1.49
N LYS A 19 2.91 -5.44 2.71
CA LYS A 19 1.88 -5.08 3.68
C LYS A 19 1.57 -3.58 3.63
N LEU A 20 0.28 -3.24 3.58
CA LEU A 20 -0.21 -1.87 3.77
C LEU A 20 -0.66 -1.71 5.23
N ASP A 21 0.16 -1.01 6.02
CA ASP A 21 -0.14 -0.74 7.43
C ASP A 21 -1.33 0.23 7.57
N LYS A 22 -2.08 0.09 8.67
CA LYS A 22 -3.22 0.94 9.02
C LYS A 22 -2.91 2.45 8.93
N GLY A 23 -1.66 2.86 9.18
CA GLY A 23 -1.23 4.26 9.12
C GLY A 23 -1.28 4.87 7.71
N LEU A 24 -1.40 4.06 6.66
CA LEU A 24 -1.64 4.51 5.29
C LEU A 24 -3.10 4.90 5.05
N PHE A 25 -4.02 4.46 5.92
CA PHE A 25 -5.45 4.73 5.81
C PHE A 25 -5.85 5.82 6.82
N ARG A 26 -6.58 6.84 6.36
CA ARG A 26 -7.19 7.83 7.26
C ARG A 26 -8.51 7.30 7.82
N GLN A 27 -8.81 7.66 9.07
CA GLN A 27 -9.99 7.16 9.79
C GLN A 27 -11.30 7.89 9.41
N ASP A 28 -11.21 9.14 8.97
CA ASP A 28 -12.34 10.06 8.88
C ASP A 28 -12.73 10.40 7.43
N LYS A 29 -11.79 10.84 6.59
CA LYS A 29 -11.99 11.04 5.15
C LYS A 29 -10.70 10.78 4.39
N SER A 30 -10.76 9.83 3.46
CA SER A 30 -9.65 9.61 2.55
C SER A 30 -9.45 10.84 1.65
N THR A 31 -8.20 11.14 1.35
CA THR A 31 -7.87 12.23 0.43
C THR A 31 -7.57 11.69 -0.95
N GLN A 32 -7.76 12.51 -1.99
CA GLN A 32 -7.31 12.17 -3.34
C GLN A 32 -5.81 11.80 -3.36
N LYS A 33 -5.00 12.48 -2.54
CA LYS A 33 -3.56 12.19 -2.41
C LYS A 33 -3.32 10.78 -1.85
N GLU A 34 -4.07 10.39 -0.82
CA GLU A 34 -4.00 9.05 -0.23
C GLU A 34 -4.40 7.98 -1.24
N HIS A 35 -5.48 8.19 -2.00
CA HIS A 35 -5.87 7.26 -3.06
C HIS A 35 -4.78 7.09 -4.11
N ILE A 36 -4.21 8.19 -4.62
CA ILE A 36 -3.12 8.16 -5.60
C ILE A 36 -1.91 7.38 -5.06
N ILE A 37 -1.56 7.60 -3.79
CA ILE A 37 -0.43 6.91 -3.16
C ILE A 37 -0.71 5.41 -3.03
N LEU A 38 -1.87 5.02 -2.49
CA LEU A 38 -2.24 3.62 -2.31
C LEU A 38 -2.31 2.88 -3.64
N GLU A 39 -2.97 3.47 -4.64
CA GLU A 39 -3.06 2.91 -6.00
C GLU A 39 -1.67 2.73 -6.62
N SER A 40 -0.77 3.71 -6.49
CA SER A 40 0.60 3.60 -7.00
C SER A 40 1.41 2.51 -6.30
N ILE A 41 1.17 2.30 -4.99
CA ILE A 41 1.86 1.26 -4.22
C ILE A 41 1.36 -0.13 -4.64
N VAL A 42 0.04 -0.32 -4.80
CA VAL A 42 -0.56 -1.59 -5.23
C VAL A 42 -0.13 -1.94 -6.64
N ASP A 43 -0.22 -1.01 -7.58
CA ASP A 43 0.23 -1.20 -8.97
C ASP A 43 1.72 -1.57 -9.04
N MET A 44 2.57 -0.91 -8.23
CA MET A 44 3.98 -1.26 -8.13
C MET A 44 4.18 -2.69 -7.61
N ALA A 45 3.48 -3.07 -6.54
CA ALA A 45 3.59 -4.40 -5.96
C ALA A 45 3.21 -5.48 -6.98
N HIS A 46 2.11 -5.31 -7.72
CA HIS A 46 1.69 -6.23 -8.77
C HIS A 46 2.71 -6.32 -9.91
N LYS A 47 3.30 -5.19 -10.33
CA LYS A 47 4.37 -5.19 -11.35
C LYS A 47 5.64 -5.90 -10.91
N LEU A 48 5.87 -5.98 -9.60
CA LEU A 48 6.97 -6.72 -8.98
C LEU A 48 6.59 -8.16 -8.61
N ASP A 49 5.42 -8.64 -9.05
CA ASP A 49 4.88 -9.99 -8.75
C ASP A 49 4.69 -10.25 -7.25
N MET A 50 4.41 -9.20 -6.48
CA MET A 50 4.17 -9.25 -5.04
C MET A 50 2.67 -9.32 -4.76
N LYS A 51 2.29 -10.08 -3.72
CA LYS A 51 0.94 -10.03 -3.15
C LYS A 51 0.79 -8.83 -2.24
N VAL A 52 -0.38 -8.19 -2.24
CA VAL A 52 -0.67 -7.09 -1.31
C VAL A 52 -1.58 -7.60 -0.18
N VAL A 53 -1.27 -7.19 1.06
CA VAL A 53 -2.15 -7.43 2.23
C VAL A 53 -2.33 -6.11 2.97
N ALA A 54 -3.57 -5.63 3.04
CA ALA A 54 -3.93 -4.49 3.87
C ALA A 54 -4.33 -4.93 5.27
N GLU A 55 -3.80 -4.26 6.30
CA GLU A 55 -4.17 -4.50 7.70
C GLU A 55 -4.78 -3.25 8.34
N GLY A 56 -5.64 -3.46 9.35
CA GLY A 56 -6.33 -2.36 10.02
C GLY A 56 -7.34 -1.64 9.12
N VAL A 57 -7.98 -2.36 8.21
CA VAL A 57 -9.15 -1.89 7.48
C VAL A 57 -10.34 -1.82 8.46
N GLU A 58 -10.84 -0.62 8.72
CA GLU A 58 -11.82 -0.34 9.79
C GLU A 58 -13.23 -0.07 9.25
N ASN A 59 -13.38 0.21 7.95
CA ASN A 59 -14.69 0.52 7.36
C ASN A 59 -14.88 0.01 5.93
N ILE A 60 -16.14 -0.06 5.50
CA ILE A 60 -16.53 -0.59 4.19
C ILE A 60 -16.01 0.24 3.01
N TYR A 61 -15.81 1.55 3.20
CA TYR A 61 -15.27 2.41 2.14
C TYR A 61 -13.82 2.04 1.81
N GLN A 62 -13.01 1.74 2.83
CA GLN A 62 -11.64 1.26 2.65
C GLN A 62 -11.60 -0.10 1.95
N VAL A 63 -12.48 -1.04 2.33
CA VAL A 63 -12.62 -2.34 1.63
C VAL A 63 -12.96 -2.15 0.17
N ASN A 64 -13.98 -1.35 -0.13
CA ASN A 64 -14.43 -1.09 -1.49
C ASN A 64 -13.36 -0.40 -2.32
N PHE A 65 -12.61 0.54 -1.73
CA PHE A 65 -11.51 1.21 -2.40
C PHE A 65 -10.36 0.24 -2.71
N LEU A 66 -9.95 -0.59 -1.74
CA LEU A 66 -8.90 -1.59 -1.96
C LEU A 66 -9.28 -2.58 -3.07
N ASN A 67 -10.52 -3.10 -3.07
CA ASN A 67 -11.02 -3.98 -4.12
C ASN A 67 -11.12 -3.31 -5.51
N MET A 68 -11.08 -1.97 -5.59
CA MET A 68 -11.13 -1.24 -6.85
C MET A 68 -9.73 -1.08 -7.47
N ILE A 69 -8.69 -1.03 -6.64
CA ILE A 69 -7.31 -0.78 -7.08
C ILE A 69 -6.44 -2.04 -7.13
N ASP A 70 -6.93 -3.15 -6.54
CA ASP A 70 -6.35 -4.48 -6.63
C ASP A 70 -6.70 -5.14 -7.98
#